data_AF-A0A2W0BP47-F1
#
_entry.id   AF-A0A2W0BP47-F1
#
_cell.length_a   1.000
_cell.length_b   1.000
_cell.length_c   1.000
_cell.angle_alpha   90.00
_cell.angle_beta   90.00
_cell.angle_gamma   90.00
#
_symmetry.space_group_name_H-M   'P 1'
#
loop_
_entity.id
_entity.type
_entity.pdbx_description
1 polymer ?
#
loop_
_entity_poly.entity_id
_entity_poly.type
_entity_poly.pdbx_seq_one_letter_code
_entity_poly.pdbx_strand_id
1 'polypeptide(L)'
;MTTWKVESDLKNANDDQYRLRIQKVVNYDNLPRIFKGMSRQERSVASEVWLQDEPFQIITISEVLEKATVMIVYQHQHIPEGTLKITEIIYKYHGHWNIRDASLSYQHPSDYITTRSPPSSMPTYKIFIDLYYDDFGTYRNVYHSLGGIYLQFGNMPAHQRKLIKNHFVLGFVPFGGNFDEFILPFISEMKKLEQGKIMKLRDQDVWVIAGLGVVTSDLPQGNDMAGVKRHNANKGCRTCLVPHESLTNYDQDVPKSSRYHHITDGQFKEILQENTPSAKA
;
A
#
# COMPACT_ATOMS: atom_id res chain seq x y z
N MET A 1 27.87 -3.49 -13.88
CA MET A 1 26.85 -4.30 -13.18
C MET A 1 25.67 -3.39 -12.86
N THR A 2 24.44 -3.80 -13.14
CA THR A 2 23.24 -2.95 -12.93
C THR A 2 22.50 -3.46 -11.70
N THR A 3 22.28 -2.58 -10.73
CA THR A 3 21.59 -2.93 -9.48
C THR A 3 20.08 -2.74 -9.62
N TRP A 4 19.31 -3.59 -8.97
CA TRP A 4 17.85 -3.57 -9.01
C TRP A 4 17.24 -3.79 -7.63
N LYS A 5 16.14 -3.10 -7.33
CA LYS A 5 15.30 -3.35 -6.16
C LYS A 5 14.23 -4.36 -6.55
N VAL A 6 14.07 -5.45 -5.80
CA VAL A 6 12.96 -6.40 -6.00
C VAL A 6 11.71 -5.83 -5.35
N GLU A 7 10.61 -5.76 -6.10
CA GLU A 7 9.33 -5.21 -5.63
C GLU A 7 8.32 -6.31 -5.28
N SER A 8 8.27 -7.40 -6.06
CA SER A 8 7.35 -8.50 -5.80
C SER A 8 7.71 -9.78 -6.53
N ASP A 9 7.38 -10.92 -5.92
CA ASP A 9 7.41 -12.23 -6.58
C ASP A 9 6.09 -12.47 -7.33
N LEU A 10 6.21 -12.77 -8.62
CA LEU A 10 5.09 -13.10 -9.50
C LEU A 10 5.14 -14.59 -9.82
N LYS A 11 4.13 -15.35 -9.40
CA LYS A 11 3.98 -16.75 -9.79
C LYS A 11 3.19 -16.84 -11.09
N ASN A 12 3.77 -17.45 -12.12
CA ASN A 12 3.05 -17.69 -13.37
C ASN A 12 1.99 -18.78 -13.16
N ALA A 13 0.74 -18.50 -13.55
CA ALA A 13 -0.38 -19.42 -13.35
C ALA A 13 -0.26 -20.73 -14.15
N ASN A 14 0.57 -20.73 -15.21
CA ASN A 14 0.62 -21.82 -16.17
C ASN A 14 1.86 -22.73 -16.05
N ASP A 15 2.91 -22.32 -15.34
CA ASP A 15 4.22 -23.01 -15.44
C ASP A 15 4.98 -23.12 -14.11
N ASP A 16 4.33 -22.78 -12.98
CA ASP A 16 4.91 -22.75 -11.61
C ASP A 16 6.23 -21.95 -11.45
N GLN A 17 6.69 -21.28 -12.50
CA GLN A 17 7.95 -20.53 -12.51
C GLN A 17 7.76 -19.15 -11.87
N TYR A 18 8.62 -18.84 -10.91
CA TYR A 18 8.67 -17.53 -10.27
C TYR A 18 9.38 -16.51 -11.15
N ARG A 19 8.77 -15.33 -11.27
CA ARG A 19 9.36 -14.14 -11.89
C ARG A 19 9.46 -13.03 -10.85
N LEU A 20 10.48 -12.20 -10.98
CA LEU A 20 10.68 -11.05 -10.10
C LEU A 20 10.27 -9.79 -10.83
N ARG A 21 9.40 -9.00 -10.24
CA ARG A 21 9.20 -7.61 -10.64
C ARG A 21 10.27 -6.78 -9.95
N ILE A 22 11.07 -6.07 -10.74
CA ILE A 22 12.22 -5.30 -10.27
C ILE A 22 12.17 -3.85 -10.74
N GLN A 23 12.79 -2.98 -9.96
CA GLN A 23 12.93 -1.55 -10.20
C GLN A 23 14.40 -1.18 -10.34
N LYS A 24 14.73 -0.32 -11.31
CA LYS A 24 16.14 -0.04 -11.65
C LYS A 24 16.78 0.88 -10.62
N VAL A 25 18.00 0.54 -10.23
CA VAL A 25 18.89 1.44 -9.50
C VAL A 25 19.99 1.92 -10.46
N VAL A 26 20.21 3.23 -10.48
CA VAL A 26 20.99 3.94 -11.49
C VAL A 26 22.17 4.63 -10.80
N ASN A 27 23.37 4.44 -11.33
CA ASN A 27 24.57 5.16 -10.90
C ASN A 27 24.68 6.52 -11.62
N TYR A 28 25.53 7.41 -11.11
CA TYR A 28 25.72 8.76 -11.67
C TYR A 28 26.00 8.80 -13.18
N ASP A 29 26.82 7.87 -13.69
CA ASP A 29 27.15 7.82 -15.12
C ASP A 29 25.93 7.58 -16.01
N ASN A 30 24.95 6.84 -15.49
CA ASN A 30 23.73 6.47 -16.17
C ASN A 30 22.56 7.43 -15.87
N LEU A 31 22.78 8.48 -15.08
CA LEU A 31 21.76 9.51 -14.86
C LEU A 31 21.48 10.30 -16.14
N PRO A 32 20.22 10.73 -16.35
CA PRO A 32 19.89 11.72 -17.37
C PRO A 32 20.79 12.95 -17.27
N ARG A 33 21.31 13.42 -18.41
CA ARG A 33 22.27 14.54 -18.48
C ARG A 33 21.80 15.79 -17.73
N ILE A 34 20.49 16.05 -17.73
CA ILE A 34 19.88 17.19 -17.05
C ILE A 34 20.05 17.17 -15.51
N PHE A 35 20.30 15.99 -14.93
CA PHE A 35 20.50 15.85 -13.48
C PHE A 35 21.98 15.78 -13.09
N LYS A 36 22.89 15.62 -14.06
CA LYS A 36 24.33 15.59 -13.81
C LYS A 36 24.81 16.97 -13.35
N GLY A 37 25.55 17.00 -12.26
CA GLY A 37 26.08 18.21 -11.63
C GLY A 37 26.98 17.87 -10.46
N MET A 38 27.83 18.81 -10.05
CA MET A 38 28.89 18.56 -9.05
C MET A 38 28.33 17.97 -7.74
N SER A 39 27.23 18.51 -7.24
CA SER A 39 26.58 17.99 -6.01
C SER A 39 26.19 16.51 -6.12
N ARG A 40 25.63 16.06 -7.26
CA ARG A 40 25.28 14.63 -7.44
C ARG A 40 26.51 13.77 -7.71
N GLN A 41 27.55 14.33 -8.31
CA GLN A 41 28.82 13.64 -8.49
C GLN A 41 29.48 13.35 -7.14
N GLU A 42 29.57 14.35 -6.26
CA GLU A 42 30.08 14.21 -4.89
C GLU A 42 29.26 13.18 -4.09
N ARG A 43 27.93 13.25 -4.18
CA ARG A 43 27.03 12.26 -3.54
C ARG A 43 27.25 10.85 -4.07
N SER A 44 27.48 10.68 -5.37
CA SER A 44 27.80 9.38 -5.97
C SER A 44 29.11 8.79 -5.45
N VAL A 45 30.12 9.63 -5.18
CA VAL A 45 31.37 9.19 -4.54
C VAL A 45 31.10 8.70 -3.11
N ALA A 46 30.12 9.28 -2.43
CA ALA A 46 29.64 8.84 -1.12
C ALA A 46 28.60 7.70 -1.17
N SER A 47 28.71 6.81 -2.18
CA SER A 47 27.86 5.63 -2.41
C SER A 47 26.38 5.93 -2.70
N GLU A 48 26.03 7.13 -3.14
CA GLU A 48 24.65 7.43 -3.53
C GLU A 48 24.31 6.89 -4.93
N VAL A 49 23.12 6.30 -5.03
CA VAL A 49 22.51 5.79 -6.25
C VAL A 49 21.04 6.25 -6.33
N TRP A 50 20.48 6.22 -7.54
CA TRP A 50 19.14 6.74 -7.81
C TRP A 50 18.17 5.63 -8.17
N LEU A 51 16.97 5.66 -7.60
CA LEU A 51 15.92 4.72 -7.96
C LEU A 51 15.16 5.25 -9.17
N GLN A 52 14.92 4.41 -10.18
CA GLN A 52 14.09 4.78 -11.31
C GLN A 52 12.69 4.21 -11.13
N ASP A 53 11.66 5.06 -11.12
CA ASP A 53 10.29 4.65 -10.79
C ASP A 53 9.71 3.66 -11.82
N GLU A 54 9.52 4.13 -13.06
CA GLU A 54 9.00 3.33 -14.17
C GLU A 54 9.94 3.33 -15.40
N PRO A 55 9.84 2.32 -16.27
CA PRO A 55 9.01 1.12 -16.13
C PRO A 55 9.67 0.07 -15.21
N PHE A 56 8.84 -0.71 -14.51
CA PHE A 56 9.28 -1.93 -13.84
C PHE A 56 9.72 -2.98 -14.87
N GLN A 57 10.69 -3.79 -14.50
CA GLN A 57 11.14 -4.91 -15.33
C GLN A 57 10.72 -6.23 -14.70
N ILE A 58 10.50 -7.24 -15.52
CA ILE A 58 10.20 -8.59 -15.07
C ILE A 58 11.35 -9.47 -15.50
N ILE A 59 12.00 -10.12 -14.54
CA ILE A 59 13.09 -11.06 -14.78
C ILE A 59 12.75 -12.43 -14.20
N THR A 60 13.48 -13.44 -14.62
CA THR A 60 13.50 -14.76 -14.01
C THR A 60 14.54 -14.82 -12.89
N ILE A 61 14.38 -15.76 -11.95
CA ILE A 61 15.36 -15.94 -10.85
C ILE A 61 16.75 -16.29 -11.39
N SER A 62 16.83 -17.00 -12.52
CA SER A 62 18.09 -17.35 -13.18
C SER A 62 18.90 -16.15 -13.68
N GLU A 63 18.29 -14.99 -13.82
CA GLU A 63 18.99 -13.75 -14.22
C GLU A 63 19.63 -13.03 -13.02
N VAL A 64 19.37 -13.47 -11.79
CA VAL A 64 19.95 -12.89 -10.57
C VAL A 64 21.35 -13.48 -10.33
N LEU A 65 22.37 -12.64 -10.47
CA LEU A 65 23.76 -13.03 -10.23
C LEU A 65 24.15 -13.00 -8.76
N GLU A 66 23.79 -11.93 -8.05
CA GLU A 66 24.14 -11.70 -6.65
C GLU A 66 23.12 -10.81 -5.94
N LYS A 67 23.21 -10.77 -4.61
CA LYS A 67 22.43 -9.85 -3.78
C LYS A 67 23.31 -8.68 -3.35
N ALA A 68 22.75 -7.47 -3.41
CA ALA A 68 23.40 -6.25 -2.93
C ALA A 68 22.51 -5.54 -1.91
N THR A 69 23.12 -4.89 -0.92
CA THR A 69 22.41 -4.08 0.07
C THR A 69 22.32 -2.64 -0.42
N VAL A 70 21.10 -2.14 -0.54
CA VAL A 70 20.81 -0.74 -0.87
C VAL A 70 19.79 -0.22 0.14
N MET A 71 20.06 0.93 0.75
CA MET A 71 19.22 1.53 1.79
C MET A 71 18.53 2.79 1.30
N ILE A 72 17.22 2.92 1.54
CA ILE A 72 16.49 4.16 1.24
C ILE A 72 16.57 5.07 2.46
N VAL A 73 17.17 6.24 2.31
CA VAL A 73 17.67 7.03 3.46
C VAL A 73 16.59 7.37 4.47
N TYR A 74 15.41 7.80 4.03
CA TYR A 74 14.36 8.24 4.95
C TYR A 74 13.79 7.09 5.83
N GLN A 75 14.02 5.82 5.46
CA GLN A 75 13.55 4.65 6.22
C GLN A 75 14.50 4.27 7.37
N HIS A 76 15.69 4.89 7.46
CA HIS A 76 16.74 4.48 8.38
C HIS A 76 17.35 5.67 9.12
N GLN A 77 17.51 5.53 10.44
CA GLN A 77 18.18 6.55 11.27
C GLN A 77 19.70 6.58 11.07
N HIS A 78 20.28 5.44 10.68
CA HIS A 78 21.72 5.31 10.44
C HIS A 78 21.98 4.46 9.19
N ILE A 79 22.93 4.91 8.38
CA ILE A 79 23.39 4.20 7.18
C ILE A 79 24.87 3.90 7.37
N PRO A 80 25.28 2.62 7.38
CA PRO A 80 26.68 2.26 7.51
C PRO A 80 27.51 2.82 6.36
N GLU A 81 28.74 3.25 6.68
CA GLU A 81 29.67 3.78 5.69
C GLU A 81 29.94 2.75 4.58
N GLY A 82 30.02 3.23 3.33
CA GLY A 82 30.19 2.39 2.14
C GLY A 82 28.91 1.71 1.63
N THR A 83 27.80 1.73 2.37
CA THR A 83 26.52 1.15 1.90
C THR A 83 25.91 2.01 0.80
N LEU A 84 25.40 1.36 -0.25
CA LEU A 84 24.66 2.06 -1.30
C LEU A 84 23.40 2.67 -0.72
N LYS A 85 23.15 3.94 -1.03
CA LYS A 85 22.02 4.70 -0.47
C LYS A 85 21.21 5.41 -1.54
N ILE A 86 19.90 5.54 -1.33
CA ILE A 86 18.96 6.23 -2.22
C ILE A 86 18.32 7.40 -1.48
N THR A 87 18.52 8.62 -1.97
CA THR A 87 17.80 9.83 -1.49
C THR A 87 16.83 10.39 -2.51
N GLU A 88 16.96 10.01 -3.79
CA GLU A 88 16.19 10.58 -4.90
C GLU A 88 15.64 9.48 -5.82
N ILE A 89 14.44 9.72 -6.35
CA ILE A 89 13.77 8.88 -7.34
C ILE A 89 13.65 9.66 -8.64
N ILE A 90 14.12 9.08 -9.74
CA ILE A 90 13.96 9.61 -11.09
C ILE A 90 12.77 8.94 -11.79
N TYR A 91 11.99 9.72 -12.53
CA TYR A 91 10.85 9.23 -13.29
C TYR A 91 10.68 10.03 -14.58
N LYS A 92 9.89 9.51 -15.52
CA LYS A 92 9.51 10.25 -16.72
C LYS A 92 8.09 10.76 -16.60
N TYR A 93 7.89 12.00 -17.02
CA TYR A 93 6.59 12.65 -17.11
C TYR A 93 6.53 13.46 -18.40
N HIS A 94 5.55 13.18 -19.26
CA HIS A 94 5.45 13.71 -20.65
C HIS A 94 6.76 13.61 -21.44
N GLY A 95 7.49 12.49 -21.30
CA GLY A 95 8.77 12.26 -21.98
C GLY A 95 9.97 13.00 -21.37
N HIS A 96 9.74 13.88 -20.39
CA HIS A 96 10.78 14.59 -19.66
C HIS A 96 11.18 13.85 -18.39
N TRP A 97 12.49 13.79 -18.13
CA TRP A 97 12.99 13.28 -16.88
C TRP A 97 12.70 14.26 -15.75
N ASN A 98 12.13 13.75 -14.67
CA ASN A 98 11.83 14.47 -13.44
C ASN A 98 12.45 13.73 -12.25
N ILE A 99 12.57 14.43 -11.12
CA ILE A 99 13.15 13.91 -9.90
C ILE A 99 12.27 14.29 -8.72
N ARG A 100 12.14 13.37 -7.76
CA ARG A 100 11.46 13.59 -6.50
C ARG A 100 12.24 12.98 -5.34
N ASP A 101 11.95 13.45 -4.15
CA ASP A 101 12.57 12.95 -2.92
C ASP A 101 12.20 11.47 -2.69
N ALA A 102 13.14 10.67 -2.16
CA ALA A 102 12.89 9.27 -1.87
C ALA A 102 11.82 9.04 -0.82
N SER A 103 11.52 10.03 0.04
CA SER A 103 10.35 9.99 0.93
C SER A 103 9.03 9.82 0.17
N LEU A 104 8.99 10.18 -1.12
CA LEU A 104 7.85 9.94 -2.02
C LEU A 104 7.98 8.58 -2.75
N SER A 105 8.61 7.58 -2.11
CA SER A 105 8.60 6.21 -2.61
C SER A 105 7.30 5.51 -2.23
N TYR A 106 6.84 4.58 -3.07
CA TYR A 106 5.84 3.61 -2.64
C TYR A 106 6.50 2.68 -1.61
N GLN A 107 5.86 2.51 -0.45
CA GLN A 107 6.26 1.48 0.51
C GLN A 107 5.43 0.23 0.22
N HIS A 108 6.10 -0.90 0.01
CA HIS A 108 5.40 -2.16 -0.07
C HIS A 108 4.96 -2.53 1.36
N PRO A 109 3.79 -3.14 1.57
CA PRO A 109 3.36 -3.56 2.90
C PRO A 109 4.39 -4.44 3.64
N SER A 110 5.24 -5.19 2.93
CA SER A 110 6.36 -5.92 3.55
C SER A 110 7.40 -5.04 4.24
N ASP A 111 7.50 -3.77 3.87
CA ASP A 111 8.51 -2.84 4.37
C ASP A 111 8.19 -2.37 5.79
N TYR A 112 6.92 -2.46 6.20
CA TYR A 112 6.46 -1.98 7.51
C TYR A 112 5.54 -2.95 8.26
N ILE A 113 5.03 -4.01 7.63
CA ILE A 113 4.28 -5.07 8.31
C ILE A 113 5.24 -6.14 8.82
N THR A 114 5.26 -6.33 10.13
CA THR A 114 6.00 -7.43 10.77
C THR A 114 5.12 -8.67 10.82
N THR A 115 5.47 -9.71 10.05
CA THR A 115 4.82 -11.02 10.14
C THR A 115 5.67 -11.99 10.95
N ARG A 116 5.05 -12.79 11.83
CA ARG A 116 5.75 -13.88 12.52
C ARG A 116 6.02 -15.03 11.56
N SER A 117 7.21 -15.61 11.66
CA SER A 117 7.53 -16.86 10.97
C SER A 117 6.65 -17.99 11.50
N PRO A 118 6.17 -18.89 10.62
CA PRO A 118 5.44 -20.07 11.06
C PRO A 118 6.32 -20.98 11.94
N PRO A 119 5.74 -21.74 12.88
CA PRO A 119 6.43 -22.83 13.56
C PRO A 119 7.02 -23.82 12.55
N SER A 120 8.18 -24.42 12.86
CA SER A 120 8.92 -25.23 11.90
C SER A 120 8.09 -26.40 11.36
N SER A 121 8.14 -26.62 10.04
CA SER A 121 7.52 -27.73 9.28
C SER A 121 5.98 -27.83 9.26
N MET A 122 5.25 -26.86 9.82
CA MET A 122 3.78 -26.89 9.82
C MET A 122 3.21 -26.35 8.49
N PRO A 123 2.16 -26.97 7.91
CA PRO A 123 1.48 -26.39 6.75
C PRO A 123 0.97 -24.99 7.09
N THR A 124 1.27 -24.04 6.21
CA THR A 124 0.91 -22.63 6.41
C THR A 124 -0.16 -22.20 5.42
N TYR A 125 -1.28 -21.69 5.91
CA TYR A 125 -2.34 -21.09 5.11
C TYR A 125 -2.33 -19.58 5.29
N LYS A 126 -2.32 -18.86 4.18
CA LYS A 126 -2.39 -17.39 4.14
C LYS A 126 -3.71 -16.96 3.54
N ILE A 127 -4.53 -16.27 4.32
CA ILE A 127 -5.86 -15.81 3.94
C ILE A 127 -5.85 -14.30 3.75
N PHE A 128 -6.29 -13.85 2.60
CA PHE A 128 -6.57 -12.46 2.29
C PHE A 128 -8.07 -12.23 2.51
N ILE A 129 -8.41 -11.30 3.40
CA ILE A 129 -9.79 -10.89 3.66
C ILE A 129 -10.08 -9.60 2.90
N ASP A 130 -11.13 -9.63 2.08
CA ASP A 130 -11.76 -8.48 1.46
C ASP A 130 -12.97 -8.09 2.31
N LEU A 131 -13.06 -6.83 2.72
CA LEU A 131 -14.19 -6.29 3.48
C LEU A 131 -14.96 -5.33 2.61
N TYR A 132 -16.28 -5.50 2.53
CA TYR A 132 -17.18 -4.60 1.84
C TYR A 132 -18.08 -3.89 2.84
N TYR A 133 -18.20 -2.57 2.73
CA TYR A 133 -19.12 -1.74 3.51
C TYR A 133 -20.04 -0.95 2.59
N ASP A 134 -21.35 -1.00 2.87
CA ASP A 134 -22.38 -0.38 2.04
C ASP A 134 -23.54 0.13 2.89
N ASP A 135 -23.93 1.38 2.68
CA ASP A 135 -25.12 1.96 3.31
C ASP A 135 -26.32 1.79 2.38
N PHE A 136 -27.32 1.03 2.82
CA PHE A 136 -28.52 0.80 2.04
C PHE A 136 -29.79 1.23 2.78
N GLY A 137 -30.78 1.69 2.01
CA GLY A 137 -32.12 1.97 2.53
C GLY A 137 -32.85 0.66 2.83
N THR A 138 -33.23 0.43 4.09
CA THR A 138 -33.97 -0.77 4.50
C THR A 138 -35.34 -0.88 3.86
N TYR A 139 -35.98 0.27 3.61
CA TYR A 139 -37.27 0.37 2.93
C TYR A 139 -37.24 1.56 1.96
N ARG A 140 -38.06 1.51 0.90
CA ARG A 140 -38.11 2.53 -0.17
C ARG A 140 -38.30 3.98 0.33
N ASN A 141 -38.91 4.17 1.50
CA ASN A 141 -39.33 5.48 2.01
C ASN A 141 -38.72 5.84 3.38
N VAL A 142 -37.66 5.16 3.83
CA VAL A 142 -37.04 5.45 5.13
C VAL A 142 -35.82 6.34 4.93
N TYR A 143 -35.78 7.47 5.64
CA TYR A 143 -34.71 8.48 5.60
C TYR A 143 -33.41 8.06 6.30
N HIS A 144 -33.34 6.82 6.76
CA HIS A 144 -32.29 6.31 7.62
C HIS A 144 -31.63 5.11 6.95
N SER A 145 -30.36 5.26 6.60
CA SER A 145 -29.54 4.17 6.06
C SER A 145 -29.21 3.14 7.14
N LEU A 146 -29.04 1.91 6.71
CA LEU A 146 -28.45 0.81 7.47
C LEU A 146 -27.14 0.44 6.81
N GLY A 147 -26.06 0.37 7.59
CA GLY A 147 -24.76 -0.04 7.09
C GLY A 147 -24.64 -1.57 7.09
N GLY A 148 -24.34 -2.18 5.96
CA GLY A 148 -24.04 -3.61 5.84
C GLY A 148 -22.54 -3.84 5.72
N ILE A 149 -22.01 -4.77 6.52
CA ILE A 149 -20.59 -5.16 6.46
C ILE A 149 -20.48 -6.61 6.06
N TYR A 150 -19.70 -6.86 5.02
CA TYR A 150 -19.54 -8.16 4.39
C TYR A 150 -18.06 -8.51 4.26
N LEU A 151 -17.76 -9.80 4.29
CA LEU A 151 -16.42 -10.36 4.17
C LEU A 151 -16.37 -11.34 3.01
N GLN A 152 -15.21 -11.41 2.38
CA GLN A 152 -14.92 -12.36 1.33
C GLN A 152 -13.45 -12.81 1.39
N PHE A 153 -13.17 -14.06 1.02
CA PHE A 153 -11.78 -14.51 0.84
C PHE A 153 -11.27 -14.06 -0.53
N GLY A 154 -10.33 -13.11 -0.57
CA GLY A 154 -9.77 -12.65 -1.84
C GLY A 154 -8.80 -13.63 -2.49
N ASN A 155 -8.41 -14.72 -1.80
CA ASN A 155 -7.71 -15.85 -2.43
C ASN A 155 -8.57 -16.58 -3.48
N MET A 156 -9.89 -16.37 -3.49
CA MET A 156 -10.78 -17.02 -4.45
C MET A 156 -10.62 -16.43 -5.86
N PRO A 157 -10.71 -17.25 -6.92
CA PRO A 157 -10.77 -16.77 -8.29
C PRO A 157 -11.90 -15.75 -8.49
N ALA A 158 -11.71 -14.80 -9.41
CA ALA A 158 -12.67 -13.72 -9.64
C ALA A 158 -14.11 -14.21 -9.93
N HIS A 159 -14.27 -15.33 -10.63
CA HIS A 159 -15.61 -15.89 -10.90
C HIS A 159 -16.27 -16.46 -9.63
N GLN A 160 -15.50 -17.01 -8.68
CA GLN A 160 -16.02 -17.48 -7.40
C GLN A 160 -16.36 -16.31 -6.48
N ARG A 161 -15.55 -15.25 -6.50
CA ARG A 161 -15.81 -14.02 -5.75
C ARG A 161 -17.13 -13.34 -6.13
N LYS A 162 -17.62 -13.55 -7.35
CA LYS A 162 -18.93 -13.02 -7.78
C LYS A 162 -20.14 -13.79 -7.25
N LEU A 163 -19.95 -14.97 -6.65
CA LEU A 163 -21.06 -15.80 -6.18
C LEU A 163 -21.53 -15.34 -4.79
N ILE A 164 -22.83 -15.14 -4.62
CA ILE A 164 -23.42 -14.68 -3.34
C ILE A 164 -23.06 -15.61 -2.17
N LYS A 165 -23.00 -16.92 -2.40
CA LYS A 165 -22.60 -17.92 -1.38
C LYS A 165 -21.19 -17.71 -0.79
N ASN A 166 -20.37 -16.90 -1.45
CA ASN A 166 -19.00 -16.59 -1.07
C ASN A 166 -18.87 -15.16 -0.49
N HIS A 167 -19.99 -14.55 -0.11
CA HIS A 167 -20.05 -13.30 0.65
C HIS A 167 -20.62 -13.63 2.04
N PHE A 168 -19.84 -13.33 3.07
CA PHE A 168 -20.19 -13.60 4.46
C PHE A 168 -20.63 -12.30 5.12
N VAL A 169 -21.79 -12.28 5.78
CA VAL A 169 -22.25 -11.09 6.52
C VAL A 169 -21.52 -11.04 7.85
N LEU A 170 -20.79 -9.96 8.12
CA LEU A 170 -20.20 -9.71 9.44
C LEU A 170 -21.25 -9.11 10.38
N GLY A 171 -22.07 -8.19 9.87
CA GLY A 171 -23.23 -7.66 10.58
C GLY A 171 -23.74 -6.36 9.98
N PHE A 172 -24.63 -5.71 10.73
CA PHE A 172 -25.30 -4.48 10.32
C PHE A 172 -25.09 -3.38 11.36
N VAL A 173 -24.76 -2.19 10.90
CA VAL A 173 -24.67 -0.97 11.70
C VAL A 173 -26.04 -0.27 11.66
N PRO A 174 -26.80 -0.26 12.77
CA PRO A 174 -28.12 0.38 12.81
C PRO A 174 -28.03 1.88 12.57
N PHE A 175 -29.16 2.50 12.22
CA PHE A 175 -29.22 3.95 12.12
C PHE A 175 -28.80 4.62 13.44
N GLY A 176 -27.93 5.63 13.34
CA GLY A 176 -27.32 6.30 14.50
C GLY A 176 -26.22 5.48 15.17
N GLY A 177 -25.95 4.26 14.71
CA GLY A 177 -24.81 3.45 15.13
C GLY A 177 -23.50 3.96 14.56
N ASN A 178 -22.41 3.75 15.29
CA ASN A 178 -21.08 4.16 14.89
C ASN A 178 -20.34 2.96 14.24
N PHE A 179 -19.89 3.12 13.00
CA PHE A 179 -19.15 2.09 12.26
C PHE A 179 -17.82 1.72 12.96
N ASP A 180 -17.08 2.71 13.45
CA ASP A 180 -15.80 2.49 14.11
C ASP A 180 -15.99 1.63 15.37
N GLU A 181 -16.98 1.96 16.20
CA GLU A 181 -17.34 1.15 17.38
C GLU A 181 -17.73 -0.28 16.99
N PHE A 182 -18.53 -0.44 15.92
CA PHE A 182 -18.97 -1.75 15.45
C PHE A 182 -17.78 -2.61 14.97
N ILE A 183 -16.84 -2.04 14.22
CA ILE A 183 -15.77 -2.82 13.57
C ILE A 183 -14.60 -3.13 14.51
N LEU A 184 -14.45 -2.38 15.61
CA LEU A 184 -13.35 -2.53 16.56
C LEU A 184 -13.10 -3.97 17.04
N PRO A 185 -14.12 -4.75 17.47
CA PRO A 185 -13.91 -6.14 17.88
C PRO A 185 -13.34 -7.01 16.75
N PHE A 186 -13.83 -6.82 15.52
CA PHE A 186 -13.33 -7.54 14.35
C PHE A 186 -11.86 -7.19 14.06
N ILE A 187 -11.51 -5.89 14.07
CA ILE A 187 -10.13 -5.45 13.85
C ILE A 187 -9.19 -6.00 14.94
N SER A 188 -9.63 -6.03 16.20
CA SER A 188 -8.87 -6.61 17.30
C SER A 188 -8.56 -8.09 17.08
N GLU A 189 -9.53 -8.89 16.63
CA GLU A 189 -9.32 -10.30 16.30
C GLU A 189 -8.47 -10.49 15.04
N MET A 190 -8.66 -9.65 14.01
CA MET A 190 -7.84 -9.67 12.80
C MET A 190 -6.36 -9.39 13.12
N LYS A 191 -6.06 -8.40 13.96
CA LYS A 191 -4.67 -8.13 14.40
C LYS A 191 -4.02 -9.34 15.08
N LYS A 192 -4.79 -10.15 15.82
CA LYS A 192 -4.28 -11.41 16.39
C LYS A 192 -4.05 -12.46 15.31
N LEU A 193 -4.96 -12.58 14.34
CA LEU A 193 -4.87 -13.55 13.26
C LEU A 193 -3.77 -13.21 12.24
N GLU A 194 -3.43 -11.93 12.07
CA GLU A 194 -2.29 -11.43 11.28
C GLU A 194 -0.94 -11.87 11.86
N GLN A 195 -0.87 -12.10 13.18
CA GLN A 195 0.31 -12.66 13.85
C GLN A 195 0.42 -14.18 13.70
N GLY A 196 -0.59 -14.81 13.12
CA GLY A 196 -0.69 -16.25 12.91
C GLY A 196 -1.18 -17.02 14.14
N LYS A 197 -1.95 -18.09 13.88
CA LYS A 197 -2.56 -18.93 14.89
C LYS A 197 -2.55 -20.39 14.45
N ILE A 198 -2.28 -21.30 15.40
CA ILE A 198 -2.44 -22.73 15.16
C ILE A 198 -3.94 -23.05 15.17
N MET A 199 -4.42 -23.71 14.12
CA MET A 199 -5.80 -24.16 13.98
C MET A 199 -5.82 -25.64 13.59
N LYS A 200 -6.85 -26.37 14.00
CA LYS A 200 -7.07 -27.75 13.56
C LYS A 200 -7.85 -27.79 12.25
N LEU A 201 -7.26 -28.38 11.22
CA LEU A 201 -7.92 -28.64 9.93
C LEU A 201 -7.82 -30.13 9.63
N ARG A 202 -8.97 -30.84 9.65
CA ARG A 202 -9.04 -32.30 9.38
C ARG A 202 -7.99 -33.10 10.18
N ASP A 203 -7.96 -32.87 11.49
CA ASP A 203 -7.04 -33.50 12.45
C ASP A 203 -5.54 -33.18 12.29
N GLN A 204 -5.20 -32.24 11.42
CA GLN A 204 -3.86 -31.69 11.30
C GLN A 204 -3.79 -30.30 11.92
N ASP A 205 -2.77 -30.05 12.73
CA ASP A 205 -2.43 -28.69 13.17
C ASP A 205 -1.82 -27.92 11.99
N VAL A 206 -2.42 -26.78 11.68
CA VAL A 206 -2.01 -25.89 10.59
C VAL A 206 -1.79 -24.48 11.13
N TRP A 207 -0.81 -23.78 10.57
CA TRP A 207 -0.54 -22.40 10.89
C TRP A 207 -1.34 -21.50 9.96
N VAL A 208 -2.33 -20.78 10.50
CA VAL A 208 -3.18 -19.88 9.72
C VAL A 208 -2.79 -18.45 10.01
N ILE A 209 -2.48 -17.71 8.94
CA ILE A 209 -2.30 -16.26 8.97
C ILE A 209 -3.40 -15.67 8.10
N ALA A 210 -4.13 -14.67 8.61
CA ALA A 210 -5.07 -13.91 7.80
C ALA A 210 -4.85 -12.42 7.98
N GLY A 211 -4.94 -11.65 6.91
CA GLY A 211 -4.85 -10.20 6.94
C GLY A 211 -6.01 -9.55 6.22
N LEU A 212 -6.42 -8.38 6.72
CA LEU A 212 -7.34 -7.51 6.00
C LEU A 212 -6.60 -6.88 4.83
N GLY A 213 -7.02 -7.20 3.63
CA GLY A 213 -6.28 -6.90 2.42
C GLY A 213 -6.83 -5.69 1.66
N VAL A 214 -8.13 -5.68 1.41
CA VAL A 214 -8.79 -4.53 0.78
C VAL A 214 -10.10 -4.24 1.50
N VAL A 215 -10.42 -2.96 1.59
CA VAL A 215 -11.71 -2.49 2.04
C VAL A 215 -12.36 -1.77 0.88
N THR A 216 -13.53 -2.27 0.49
CA THR A 216 -14.30 -1.80 -0.64
C THR A 216 -15.57 -1.13 -0.12
N SER A 217 -15.86 0.04 -0.65
CA SER A 217 -17.09 0.79 -0.38
C SER A 217 -17.35 1.72 -1.56
N ASP A 218 -18.55 2.28 -1.62
CA ASP A 218 -18.87 3.37 -2.52
C ASP A 218 -18.08 4.64 -2.15
N LEU A 219 -18.02 5.58 -3.08
CA LEU A 219 -17.08 6.69 -3.01
C LEU A 219 -17.18 7.54 -1.73
N PRO A 220 -18.38 7.94 -1.25
CA PRO A 220 -18.46 8.76 -0.04
C PRO A 220 -17.95 8.03 1.21
N GLN A 221 -18.37 6.79 1.40
CA GLN A 221 -18.05 5.96 2.57
C GLN A 221 -16.58 5.56 2.51
N GLY A 222 -16.06 5.23 1.32
CA GLY A 222 -14.64 4.96 1.11
C GLY A 222 -13.75 6.16 1.42
N ASN A 223 -14.21 7.37 1.12
CA ASN A 223 -13.49 8.59 1.52
C ASN A 223 -13.53 8.80 3.03
N ASP A 224 -14.71 8.65 3.65
CA ASP A 224 -14.88 8.79 5.10
C ASP A 224 -13.98 7.78 5.84
N MET A 225 -13.94 6.52 5.41
CA MET A 225 -13.05 5.47 5.97
C MET A 225 -11.56 5.73 5.72
N ALA A 226 -11.19 6.38 4.62
CA ALA A 226 -9.82 6.75 4.33
C ALA A 226 -9.37 8.03 5.07
N GLY A 227 -10.26 8.68 5.83
CA GLY A 227 -10.00 9.97 6.46
C GLY A 227 -9.85 11.12 5.46
N VAL A 228 -10.34 10.95 4.23
CA VAL A 228 -10.25 11.95 3.17
C VAL A 228 -11.60 12.65 3.01
N LYS A 229 -11.58 13.96 2.79
CA LYS A 229 -12.82 14.70 2.52
C LYS A 229 -13.55 14.13 1.29
N ARG A 230 -14.87 14.27 1.26
CA ARG A 230 -15.72 13.83 0.15
C ARG A 230 -15.34 14.49 -1.18
N HIS A 231 -15.80 13.92 -2.29
CA HIS A 231 -15.48 14.33 -3.66
C HIS A 231 -15.71 15.82 -3.97
N ASN A 232 -16.65 16.48 -3.28
CA ASN A 232 -16.93 17.91 -3.45
C ASN A 232 -15.91 18.85 -2.77
N ALA A 233 -14.99 18.32 -1.96
CA ALA A 233 -13.95 19.13 -1.35
C ALA A 233 -12.88 19.54 -2.37
N ASN A 234 -12.19 20.66 -2.11
CA ASN A 234 -11.11 21.12 -2.98
C ASN A 234 -10.06 20.02 -3.23
N LYS A 235 -9.75 19.16 -2.25
CA LYS A 235 -8.84 18.00 -2.43
C LYS A 235 -9.49 16.71 -1.93
N GLY A 236 -10.56 16.28 -2.60
CA GLY A 236 -11.34 15.09 -2.24
C GLY A 236 -10.80 13.75 -2.76
N CYS A 237 -9.72 13.75 -3.56
CA CYS A 237 -9.15 12.51 -4.09
C CYS A 237 -8.32 11.76 -3.03
N ARG A 238 -8.55 10.45 -2.90
CA ARG A 238 -7.77 9.55 -2.02
C ARG A 238 -6.37 9.25 -2.53
N THR A 239 -6.12 9.45 -3.83
CA THR A 239 -4.86 9.08 -4.49
C THR A 239 -3.95 10.27 -4.72
N CYS A 240 -4.49 11.49 -4.84
CA CYS A 240 -3.70 12.68 -5.13
C CYS A 240 -4.20 13.94 -4.41
N LEU A 241 -3.37 14.96 -4.44
CA LEU A 241 -3.56 16.29 -3.85
C LEU A 241 -4.00 17.34 -4.90
N VAL A 242 -4.43 16.88 -6.08
CA VAL A 242 -4.90 17.75 -7.17
C VAL A 242 -6.16 18.50 -6.70
N PRO A 243 -6.21 19.83 -6.85
CA PRO A 243 -7.36 20.63 -6.44
C PRO A 243 -8.54 20.44 -7.40
N HIS A 244 -9.75 20.71 -6.93
CA HIS A 244 -11.01 20.50 -7.65
C HIS A 244 -11.03 21.22 -9.00
N GLU A 245 -10.47 22.44 -9.04
CA GLU A 245 -10.34 23.26 -10.25
C GLU A 245 -9.41 22.65 -11.33
N SER A 246 -8.57 21.68 -10.96
CA SER A 246 -7.60 21.04 -11.86
C SER A 246 -7.91 19.56 -12.13
N LEU A 247 -9.05 19.04 -11.70
CA LEU A 247 -9.41 17.63 -11.92
C LEU A 247 -9.56 17.25 -13.40
N THR A 248 -9.88 18.23 -14.26
CA THR A 248 -9.97 18.04 -15.72
C THR A 248 -8.66 18.30 -16.44
N ASN A 249 -7.58 18.62 -15.72
CA ASN A 249 -6.27 18.80 -16.32
C ASN A 249 -5.57 17.45 -16.42
N TYR A 250 -5.37 16.96 -17.65
CA TYR A 250 -4.68 15.70 -17.92
C TYR A 250 -3.15 15.82 -17.85
N ASP A 251 -2.62 17.05 -17.84
CA ASP A 251 -1.20 17.38 -17.70
C ASP A 251 -0.83 17.61 -16.22
N GLN A 252 -1.37 16.79 -15.31
CA GLN A 252 -0.96 16.80 -13.91
C GLN A 252 0.18 15.81 -13.69
N ASP A 253 1.24 16.26 -13.01
CA ASP A 253 2.31 15.38 -12.51
C ASP A 253 1.78 14.58 -11.32
N VAL A 254 1.10 13.47 -11.62
CA VAL A 254 0.53 12.55 -10.62
C VAL A 254 1.62 12.03 -9.68
N PRO A 255 2.77 11.49 -10.15
CA PRO A 255 3.90 11.13 -9.29
C PRO A 255 4.30 12.18 -8.25
N LYS A 256 4.18 13.46 -8.55
CA LYS A 256 4.51 14.56 -7.63
C LYS A 256 3.35 14.98 -6.73
N SER A 257 2.13 14.84 -7.20
CA SER A 257 0.91 15.25 -6.49
C SER A 257 0.21 14.10 -5.77
N SER A 258 0.71 12.87 -5.87
CA SER A 258 0.16 11.69 -5.21
C SER A 258 0.15 11.81 -3.68
N ARG A 259 -0.85 11.18 -3.06
CA ARG A 259 -0.89 10.92 -1.61
C ARG A 259 -0.14 9.63 -1.35
N TYR A 260 0.97 9.74 -0.63
CA TYR A 260 1.74 8.60 -0.16
C TYR A 260 1.24 8.19 1.22
N HIS A 261 0.93 6.90 1.38
CA HIS A 261 0.28 6.38 2.59
C HIS A 261 1.04 6.74 3.86
N HIS A 262 2.34 6.43 3.93
CA HIS A 262 3.16 6.70 5.12
C HIS A 262 3.30 8.19 5.44
N ILE A 263 3.32 9.06 4.43
CA ILE A 263 3.31 10.52 4.64
C ILE A 263 1.96 10.96 5.20
N THR A 264 0.87 10.43 4.63
CA THR A 264 -0.49 10.76 5.05
C THR A 264 -0.73 10.32 6.50
N ASP A 265 -0.29 9.13 6.88
CA ASP A 265 -0.32 8.65 8.26
C ASP A 265 0.48 9.54 9.22
N GLY A 266 1.66 10.00 8.79
CA GLY A 266 2.47 10.95 9.55
C GLY A 266 1.73 12.26 9.81
N GLN A 267 1.14 12.83 8.75
CA GLN A 267 0.33 14.05 8.83
C GLN A 267 -0.88 13.87 9.76
N PHE A 268 -1.58 12.74 9.69
CA PHE A 268 -2.70 12.47 10.60
C PHE A 268 -2.24 12.38 12.05
N LYS A 269 -1.11 11.73 12.34
CA LYS A 269 -0.55 11.67 13.69
C LYS A 269 -0.20 13.06 14.22
N GLU A 270 0.40 13.92 13.39
CA GLU A 270 0.69 15.30 13.74
C GLU A 270 -0.59 16.08 14.08
N ILE A 271 -1.62 16.00 13.22
CA ILE A 271 -2.92 16.66 13.44
C ILE A 271 -3.59 16.18 14.73
N LEU A 272 -3.55 14.87 15.01
CA LEU A 272 -4.14 14.30 16.23
C LEU A 272 -3.36 14.67 17.50
N GLN A 273 -2.06 14.97 17.38
CA GLN A 273 -1.20 15.42 18.48
C GLN A 273 -1.24 16.93 18.69
N GLU A 274 -1.66 17.70 17.68
CA GLU A 274 -2.01 19.11 17.85
C GLU A 274 -3.24 19.21 18.76
N ASN A 275 -2.99 19.43 20.06
CA ASN A 275 -4.02 19.80 21.03
C ASN A 275 -4.82 20.98 20.46
N THR A 276 -6.04 20.71 19.98
CA THR A 276 -6.93 21.79 19.56
C THR A 276 -7.53 22.40 20.84
N PRO A 277 -7.25 23.66 21.21
CA PRO A 277 -8.12 24.34 22.14
C PRO A 277 -9.47 24.47 21.45
N SER A 278 -10.50 23.87 22.06
CA SER A 278 -11.89 23.77 21.59
C SER A 278 -12.27 24.76 20.47
N ALA A 279 -12.44 24.26 19.25
CA ALA A 279 -13.25 24.98 18.28
C ALA A 279 -14.73 24.76 18.65
N LYS A 280 -15.29 25.69 19.43
CA LYS A 280 -16.73 25.88 19.51
C LYS A 280 -17.22 26.32 18.12
N ALA A 281 -18.08 25.53 17.50
CA ALA A 281 -19.26 25.96 16.75
C ALA A 281 -20.13 24.73 16.46
#